data_AF-A0A662T495-F1
#
_entry.id   AF-A0A662T495-F1
#
_cell.length_a   1.000
_cell.length_b   1.000
_cell.length_c   1.000
_cell.angle_alpha   90.00
_cell.angle_beta   90.00
_cell.angle_gamma   90.00
#
_symmetry.space_group_name_H-M   'P 1'
#
loop_
_entity.id
_entity.type
_entity.pdbx_description
1 polymer ?
#
loop_
_entity_poly.entity_id
_entity_poly.type
_entity_poly.pdbx_seq_one_letter_code
_entity_poly.pdbx_strand_id
1 'polypeptide(L)'
;MEIYNVSILDEISKYGDRFHVKAEVVYRNYSIGLYKPSYIEVNTLNVDVIASSSIFSYLDLDGDGNYTIGEPIGSMPIAVKFSYRLGSITLISDKNFICNRFIDKGINIEFLDESLSGNILLDLSNTRYSGIDYVKLYLSSMSRRGFIDYLYALLLTILTVVGVVVSRGIKI
;
A
#
# COMPACT_ATOMS: atom_id res chain seq x y z
N MET A 1 -1.85 4.89 21.16
CA MET A 1 -1.14 4.22 20.06
C MET A 1 -0.02 5.14 19.65
N GLU A 2 1.21 4.64 19.67
CA GLU A 2 2.39 5.39 19.26
C GLU A 2 3.16 4.58 18.22
N ILE A 3 3.80 5.27 17.27
CA ILE A 3 4.66 4.66 16.28
C ILE A 3 6.08 5.09 16.61
N TYR A 4 6.94 4.11 16.88
CA TYR A 4 8.34 4.36 17.13
C TYR A 4 9.11 4.24 15.81
N ASN A 5 10.05 5.15 15.59
CA ASN A 5 10.98 5.07 14.46
C ASN A 5 12.08 4.03 14.74
N VAL A 6 11.65 2.79 14.99
CA VAL A 6 12.47 1.62 15.27
C VAL A 6 12.02 0.54 14.30
N SER A 7 12.97 -0.08 13.60
CA SER A 7 12.66 -1.09 12.59
C SER A 7 12.44 -2.44 13.25
N ILE A 8 11.40 -3.16 12.80
CA ILE A 8 11.23 -4.58 13.08
C ILE A 8 11.96 -5.35 11.98
N LEU A 9 12.78 -6.33 12.38
CA LEU A 9 13.48 -7.24 11.48
C LEU A 9 13.12 -8.69 11.81
N ASP A 10 13.40 -9.61 10.89
CA ASP A 10 13.17 -11.04 11.07
C ASP A 10 14.48 -11.82 10.90
N GLU A 11 14.46 -13.10 11.24
CA GLU A 11 15.60 -13.97 10.97
C GLU A 11 15.77 -14.24 9.46
N ILE A 12 17.04 -14.28 9.01
CA ILE A 12 17.41 -14.51 7.60
C ILE A 12 16.82 -15.81 7.04
N SER A 13 16.60 -16.80 7.91
CA SER A 13 16.10 -18.14 7.59
C SER A 13 14.76 -18.15 6.83
N LYS A 14 13.97 -17.07 6.89
CA LYS A 14 12.63 -17.02 6.31
C LYS A 14 12.53 -16.43 4.90
N TYR A 15 13.24 -15.34 4.61
CA TYR A 15 13.17 -14.66 3.31
C TYR A 15 14.51 -14.58 2.58
N GLY A 16 15.55 -15.23 3.12
CA GLY A 16 16.93 -15.07 2.65
C GLY A 16 17.54 -13.72 3.02
N ASP A 17 16.78 -12.88 3.73
CA ASP A 17 17.12 -11.56 4.22
C ASP A 17 16.25 -11.25 5.45
N ARG A 18 16.80 -10.48 6.37
CA ARG A 18 16.21 -9.99 7.61
C ARG A 18 15.36 -8.74 7.46
N PHE A 19 15.57 -7.95 6.39
CA PHE A 19 14.82 -6.72 6.14
C PHE A 19 13.41 -6.98 5.61
N HIS A 20 13.17 -8.20 5.11
CA HIS A 20 11.85 -8.65 4.68
C HIS A 20 11.14 -9.35 5.83
N VAL A 21 10.11 -8.68 6.36
CA VAL A 21 9.34 -9.20 7.50
C VAL A 21 8.04 -9.82 7.00
N LYS A 22 7.73 -10.99 7.55
CA LYS A 22 6.45 -11.67 7.36
C LYS A 22 5.52 -11.31 8.51
N ALA A 23 4.39 -10.68 8.22
CA ALA A 23 3.36 -10.47 9.21
C ALA A 23 2.20 -11.44 8.97
N GLU A 24 1.76 -12.12 10.02
CA GLU A 24 0.58 -12.97 10.02
C GLU A 24 -0.66 -12.11 10.24
N VAL A 25 -1.71 -12.33 9.44
CA VAL A 25 -2.97 -11.61 9.55
C VAL A 25 -3.82 -12.26 10.65
N VAL A 26 -4.24 -11.49 11.64
CA VAL A 26 -4.81 -12.05 12.88
C VAL A 26 -6.12 -12.83 12.65
N TYR A 27 -6.92 -12.42 11.69
CA TYR A 27 -8.24 -13.00 11.41
C TYR A 27 -8.23 -14.04 10.26
N ARG A 28 -7.07 -14.34 9.67
CA ARG A 28 -6.92 -15.22 8.50
C ARG A 28 -5.61 -16.00 8.54
N ASN A 29 -5.60 -17.20 7.96
CA ASN A 29 -4.38 -18.03 7.90
C ASN A 29 -3.52 -17.69 6.67
N TYR A 30 -3.11 -16.44 6.52
CA TYR A 30 -2.12 -16.03 5.52
C TYR A 30 -1.24 -14.90 6.06
N SER A 31 -0.20 -14.59 5.29
CA SER A 31 0.82 -13.64 5.71
C SER A 31 1.13 -12.61 4.64
N ILE A 32 1.27 -11.37 5.06
CA ILE A 32 1.70 -10.26 4.22
C ILE A 32 3.22 -10.04 4.32
N GLY A 33 3.80 -9.47 3.27
CA GLY A 33 5.23 -9.15 3.20
C GLY A 33 5.49 -7.67 3.37
N LEU A 34 6.51 -7.32 4.17
CA LEU A 34 6.90 -5.93 4.46
C LEU A 34 8.41 -5.75 4.30
N TYR A 35 8.85 -4.50 4.21
CA TYR A 35 10.26 -4.10 4.15
C TYR A 35 10.62 -3.08 5.24
N LYS A 36 11.38 -3.54 6.24
CA LYS A 36 11.77 -2.75 7.43
C LYS A 36 10.58 -1.98 8.05
N PRO A 37 9.49 -2.66 8.43
CA PRO A 37 8.35 -2.00 9.06
C PRO A 37 8.73 -1.37 10.40
N SER A 38 8.03 -0.31 10.79
CA SER A 38 8.23 0.35 12.08
C SER A 38 7.42 -0.30 13.20
N TYR A 39 7.91 -0.18 14.44
CA TYR A 39 7.20 -0.69 15.61
C TYR A 39 5.96 0.15 15.96
N ILE A 40 4.82 -0.53 16.13
CA ILE A 40 3.58 0.08 16.63
C ILE A 40 3.35 -0.38 18.08
N GLU A 41 3.29 0.59 18.99
CA GLU A 41 2.89 0.35 20.37
C GLU A 41 1.39 0.58 20.55
N VAL A 42 0.71 -0.47 21.04
CA VAL A 42 -0.74 -0.48 21.23
C VAL A 42 -1.06 -0.43 22.73
N ASN A 43 -1.23 0.79 23.25
CA ASN A 43 -1.50 1.04 24.68
C ASN A 43 -2.99 1.23 25.02
N THR A 44 -3.90 0.98 24.07
CA THR A 44 -5.33 1.30 24.21
C THR A 44 -6.22 0.16 23.74
N LEU A 45 -7.29 -0.11 24.49
CA LEU A 45 -8.23 -1.22 24.22
C LEU A 45 -9.08 -1.04 22.95
N ASN A 46 -9.16 0.17 22.38
CA ASN A 46 -9.98 0.48 21.20
C ASN A 46 -9.20 0.37 19.87
N VAL A 47 -8.12 -0.41 19.85
CA VAL A 47 -7.26 -0.61 18.68
C VAL A 47 -7.13 -2.11 18.44
N ASP A 48 -7.62 -2.55 17.30
CA ASP A 48 -7.55 -3.94 16.87
C ASP A 48 -6.21 -4.17 16.16
N VAL A 49 -5.42 -5.12 16.63
CA VAL A 49 -4.24 -5.59 15.89
C VAL A 49 -4.73 -6.50 14.77
N ILE A 50 -4.45 -6.12 13.52
CA ILE A 50 -4.92 -6.86 12.32
C ILE A 50 -3.80 -7.66 11.66
N ALA A 51 -2.53 -7.31 11.88
CA ALA A 51 -1.40 -8.14 11.51
C ALA A 51 -0.22 -7.95 12.47
N SER A 52 0.50 -9.04 12.75
CA SER A 52 1.65 -9.06 13.65
C SER A 52 2.84 -9.78 13.04
N SER A 53 4.05 -9.34 13.38
CA SER A 53 5.29 -10.01 13.00
C SER A 53 5.38 -11.41 13.62
N SER A 54 6.37 -12.17 13.17
CA SER A 54 6.63 -13.48 13.72
C SER A 54 7.17 -13.43 15.16
N ILE A 55 7.08 -14.55 15.88
CA ILE A 55 7.66 -14.70 17.23
C ILE A 55 9.19 -14.59 17.27
N PHE A 56 9.86 -14.69 16.13
CA PHE A 56 11.33 -14.60 15.99
C PHE A 56 11.77 -13.21 15.51
N SER A 57 10.83 -12.29 15.31
CA SER A 57 11.17 -10.92 14.93
C SER A 57 11.77 -10.16 16.11
N TYR A 58 12.60 -9.16 15.80
CA TYR A 58 13.27 -8.33 16.80
C TYR A 58 13.24 -6.85 16.43
N LEU A 59 13.35 -5.99 17.45
CA LEU A 59 13.49 -4.55 17.28
C LEU A 59 14.97 -4.18 17.12
N ASP A 60 15.31 -3.61 15.96
CA ASP A 60 16.62 -3.05 15.63
C ASP A 60 16.75 -1.67 16.31
N LEU A 61 17.18 -1.70 17.58
CA LEU A 61 17.24 -0.52 18.46
C LEU A 61 18.44 0.37 18.16
N ASP A 62 19.54 -0.23 17.71
CA ASP A 62 20.78 0.47 17.36
C ASP A 62 20.87 0.82 15.86
N GLY A 63 20.00 0.23 15.02
CA GLY A 63 19.89 0.52 13.60
C GLY A 63 20.96 -0.14 12.74
N ASP A 64 21.74 -1.08 13.29
CA ASP A 64 22.80 -1.78 12.59
C ASP A 64 22.27 -2.91 11.68
N GLY A 65 20.99 -3.25 11.85
CA GLY A 65 20.30 -4.27 11.08
C GLY A 65 20.61 -5.69 11.53
N ASN A 66 21.28 -5.91 12.64
CA ASN A 66 21.55 -7.20 13.24
C ASN A 66 20.82 -7.34 14.57
N TYR A 67 20.58 -8.58 14.96
CA TYR A 67 20.14 -8.83 16.32
C TYR A 67 21.33 -8.62 17.26
N THR A 68 21.18 -7.64 18.15
CA THR A 68 22.10 -7.38 19.26
C THR A 68 21.54 -7.98 20.54
N ILE A 69 22.39 -8.61 21.35
CA ILE A 69 21.96 -9.22 22.62
C ILE A 69 21.31 -8.15 23.51
N GLY A 70 20.06 -8.39 23.89
CA GLY A 70 19.25 -7.47 24.70
C GLY A 70 18.17 -6.75 23.91
N GLU A 71 18.17 -6.85 22.58
CA GLU A 71 17.06 -6.36 21.77
C GLU A 71 15.79 -7.17 22.01
N PRO A 72 14.62 -6.52 22.09
CA PRO A 72 13.35 -7.23 22.27
C PRO A 72 13.08 -8.18 21.09
N ILE A 73 12.85 -9.46 21.41
CA ILE A 73 12.38 -10.47 20.47
C ILE A 73 10.91 -10.77 20.76
N GLY A 74 10.11 -10.91 19.71
CA GLY A 74 8.75 -11.39 19.81
C GLY A 74 7.86 -10.99 18.64
N SER A 75 6.59 -11.42 18.74
CA SER A 75 5.56 -10.96 17.82
C SER A 75 5.18 -9.52 18.15
N MET A 76 5.22 -8.66 17.14
CA MET A 76 5.03 -7.21 17.27
C MET A 76 3.91 -6.75 16.34
N PRO A 77 2.99 -5.89 16.78
CA PRO A 77 1.97 -5.32 15.91
C PRO A 77 2.60 -4.54 14.75
N ILE A 78 2.14 -4.85 13.54
CA ILE A 78 2.59 -4.21 12.28
C ILE A 78 1.45 -3.46 11.60
N ALA A 79 0.23 -3.98 11.71
CA ALA A 79 -0.94 -3.31 11.21
C ALA A 79 -2.04 -3.31 12.26
N VAL A 80 -2.69 -2.16 12.41
CA VAL A 80 -3.75 -1.94 13.39
C VAL A 80 -4.92 -1.21 12.77
N LYS A 81 -6.11 -1.42 13.33
CA LYS A 81 -7.36 -0.79 12.89
C LYS A 81 -8.08 -0.20 14.09
N PHE A 82 -8.64 1.00 13.93
CA PHE A 82 -9.46 1.62 14.96
C PHE A 82 -10.55 2.50 14.35
N SER A 83 -11.65 2.62 15.07
CA SER A 83 -12.77 3.47 14.65
C SER A 83 -12.46 4.93 14.91
N TYR A 84 -12.74 5.79 13.93
CA TYR A 84 -12.64 7.24 14.08
C TYR A 84 -13.87 7.91 13.47
N ARG A 85 -14.69 8.52 14.33
CA ARG A 85 -15.99 9.11 13.98
C ARG A 85 -16.89 8.08 13.25
N LEU A 86 -17.24 8.34 11.99
CA LEU A 86 -18.10 7.50 11.16
C LEU A 86 -17.32 6.54 10.25
N GLY A 87 -16.00 6.46 10.40
CA GLY A 87 -15.14 5.61 9.58
C GLY A 87 -14.16 4.80 10.41
N SER A 88 -13.24 4.13 9.73
CA SER A 88 -12.13 3.41 10.34
C SER A 88 -10.80 3.89 9.77
N ILE A 89 -9.78 3.93 10.61
CA ILE A 89 -8.40 4.15 10.21
C ILE A 89 -7.68 2.80 10.29
N THR A 90 -7.06 2.42 9.19
CA THR A 90 -6.13 1.29 9.14
C THR A 90 -4.73 1.87 9.02
N LEU A 91 -3.86 1.55 9.98
CA LEU A 91 -2.45 1.92 9.97
C LEU A 91 -1.63 0.68 9.66
N ILE A 92 -0.71 0.80 8.70
CA ILE A 92 0.27 -0.22 8.33
C ILE A 92 1.64 0.44 8.43
N SER A 93 2.54 -0.09 9.25
CA SER A 93 3.83 0.54 9.56
C SER A 93 4.92 0.34 8.49
N ASP A 94 4.55 0.25 7.21
CA ASP A 94 5.50 0.16 6.10
C ASP A 94 5.04 0.96 4.88
N LYS A 95 5.85 1.96 4.51
CA LYS A 95 5.62 2.78 3.30
C LYS A 95 5.77 2.00 1.99
N ASN A 96 6.47 0.87 2.01
CA ASN A 96 6.71 0.01 0.87
C ASN A 96 5.61 -1.05 0.70
N PHE A 97 4.64 -1.12 1.62
CA PHE A 97 3.60 -2.14 1.61
C PHE A 97 2.86 -2.26 0.27
N ILE A 98 2.64 -1.12 -0.39
CA ILE A 98 1.90 -0.98 -1.65
C ILE A 98 2.80 -0.69 -2.86
N CYS A 99 4.11 -0.91 -2.78
CA CYS A 99 4.98 -0.71 -3.95
C CYS A 99 5.05 -1.99 -4.81
N ASN A 100 5.36 -1.84 -6.10
CA ASN A 100 5.28 -2.93 -7.09
C ASN A 100 6.00 -4.22 -6.65
N ARG A 101 7.15 -4.09 -5.97
CA ARG A 101 7.92 -5.22 -5.44
C ARG A 101 7.13 -6.13 -4.49
N PHE A 102 6.15 -5.58 -3.78
CA PHE A 102 5.28 -6.30 -2.86
C PHE A 102 3.91 -6.63 -3.46
N ILE A 103 3.42 -5.80 -4.38
CA ILE A 103 2.20 -6.05 -5.16
C ILE A 103 2.35 -7.29 -6.05
N ASP A 104 3.48 -7.42 -6.76
CA ASP A 104 3.73 -8.53 -7.67
C ASP A 104 3.85 -9.90 -6.95
N LYS A 105 3.95 -9.88 -5.61
CA LYS A 105 3.92 -11.07 -4.75
C LYS A 105 2.52 -11.45 -4.27
N GLY A 106 1.47 -10.77 -4.75
CA GLY A 106 0.05 -11.16 -4.65
C GLY A 106 -0.64 -10.91 -3.30
N ILE A 107 0.02 -11.27 -2.19
CA ILE A 107 -0.68 -11.40 -0.90
C ILE A 107 -1.04 -10.04 -0.26
N ASN A 108 -0.27 -8.98 -0.54
CA ASN A 108 -0.55 -7.66 0.03
C ASN A 108 -1.79 -7.00 -0.61
N ILE A 109 -2.11 -7.30 -1.87
CA ILE A 109 -3.32 -6.78 -2.53
C ILE A 109 -4.56 -7.46 -1.96
N GLU A 110 -4.51 -8.78 -1.81
CA GLU A 110 -5.58 -9.56 -1.18
C GLU A 110 -5.89 -9.05 0.22
N PHE A 111 -4.85 -8.73 1.01
CA PHE A 111 -5.01 -8.09 2.31
C PHE A 111 -5.73 -6.74 2.26
N LEU A 112 -5.41 -5.89 1.28
CA LEU A 112 -6.05 -4.58 1.14
C LEU A 112 -7.51 -4.73 0.73
N ASP A 113 -7.82 -5.61 -0.22
CA ASP A 113 -9.17 -5.86 -0.69
C ASP A 113 -10.07 -6.42 0.43
N GLU A 114 -9.51 -7.19 1.36
CA GLU A 114 -10.23 -7.71 2.53
C GLU A 114 -10.33 -6.68 3.67
N SER A 115 -9.24 -5.96 3.95
CA SER A 115 -9.15 -5.07 5.13
C SER A 115 -9.88 -3.75 4.95
N LEU A 116 -9.98 -3.31 3.69
CA LEU A 116 -10.50 -2.01 3.30
C LEU A 116 -11.83 -2.18 2.57
N SER A 117 -12.82 -1.37 2.94
CA SER A 117 -14.12 -1.37 2.28
C SER A 117 -14.64 0.06 2.13
N GLY A 118 -15.43 0.28 1.08
CA GLY A 118 -16.04 1.59 0.79
C GLY A 118 -15.06 2.61 0.18
N ASN A 119 -15.21 3.88 0.55
CA ASN A 119 -14.37 4.97 0.05
C ASN A 119 -13.04 5.00 0.80
N ILE A 120 -11.98 4.55 0.15
CA ILE A 120 -10.65 4.46 0.72
C ILE A 120 -9.87 5.74 0.41
N LEU A 121 -9.31 6.36 1.45
CA LEU A 121 -8.36 7.45 1.35
C LEU A 121 -6.99 6.94 1.79
N LEU A 122 -6.00 7.05 0.91
CA LEU A 122 -4.61 6.75 1.23
C LEU A 122 -3.90 8.07 1.59
N ASP A 123 -3.30 8.11 2.78
CA ASP A 123 -2.46 9.23 3.16
C ASP A 123 -1.08 9.11 2.49
N LEU A 124 -0.80 10.04 1.59
CA LEU A 124 0.46 10.13 0.83
C LEU A 124 1.22 11.43 1.14
N SER A 125 0.81 12.18 2.17
CA SER A 125 1.30 13.52 2.48
C SER A 125 2.82 13.58 2.70
N ASN A 126 3.42 12.51 3.23
CA ASN A 126 4.85 12.43 3.51
C ASN A 126 5.68 11.80 2.36
N THR A 127 5.05 11.51 1.21
CA THR A 127 5.73 10.93 0.05
C THR A 127 6.14 12.03 -0.93
N ARG A 128 7.42 12.07 -1.29
CA ARG A 128 7.93 13.02 -2.30
C ARG A 128 7.73 12.45 -3.70
N TYR A 129 6.92 13.12 -4.51
CA TYR A 129 6.68 12.78 -5.90
C TYR A 129 7.42 13.73 -6.83
N SER A 130 7.94 13.21 -7.95
CA SER A 130 8.43 14.07 -9.02
C SER A 130 7.25 14.68 -9.79
N GLY A 131 7.50 15.76 -10.54
CA GLY A 131 6.47 16.36 -11.41
C GLY A 131 5.88 15.35 -12.41
N ILE A 132 6.69 14.40 -12.88
CA ILE A 132 6.25 13.34 -13.81
C ILE A 132 5.30 12.37 -13.11
N ASP A 133 5.52 12.06 -11.83
CA ASP A 133 4.66 11.16 -11.06
C ASP A 133 3.27 11.77 -10.84
N TYR A 134 3.20 13.09 -10.61
CA TYR A 134 1.92 13.80 -10.56
C TYR A 134 1.16 13.72 -11.88
N VAL A 135 1.85 13.90 -13.01
CA VAL A 135 1.22 13.77 -14.34
C VAL A 135 0.71 12.34 -14.57
N LYS A 136 1.52 11.33 -14.23
CA LYS A 136 1.12 9.92 -14.32
C LYS A 136 -0.09 9.60 -13.46
N LEU A 137 -0.11 10.07 -12.21
CA LEU A 137 -1.24 9.90 -11.28
C LEU A 137 -2.51 10.59 -11.81
N TYR A 138 -2.38 11.79 -12.35
CA TYR A 138 -3.49 12.50 -12.96
C TYR A 138 -4.05 11.73 -14.17
N LEU A 139 -3.19 11.33 -15.10
CA LEU A 139 -3.59 10.57 -16.29
C LEU A 139 -4.20 9.20 -15.93
N SER A 140 -3.64 8.49 -14.95
CA SER A 140 -4.19 7.20 -14.50
C SER A 140 -5.53 7.37 -13.79
N SER A 141 -5.73 8.46 -13.06
CA SER A 141 -7.03 8.77 -12.45
C SER A 141 -8.10 9.11 -13.50
N MET A 142 -7.71 9.77 -14.60
CA MET A 142 -8.60 10.08 -15.72
C MET A 142 -8.95 8.84 -16.54
N SER A 143 -7.95 8.00 -16.86
CA SER A 143 -8.17 6.76 -17.60
C SER A 143 -9.17 5.85 -16.91
N ARG A 144 -9.06 5.72 -15.58
CA ARG A 144 -9.96 4.89 -14.76
C ARG A 144 -11.39 5.42 -14.69
N ARG A 145 -11.61 6.70 -14.99
CA ARG A 145 -12.93 7.34 -15.07
C ARG A 145 -13.57 7.24 -16.46
N GLY A 146 -13.00 6.46 -17.37
CA GLY A 146 -13.48 6.34 -18.76
C GLY A 146 -13.20 7.59 -19.60
N PHE A 147 -12.39 8.54 -19.12
CA PHE A 147 -12.06 9.76 -19.88
C PHE A 147 -11.32 9.44 -21.18
N ILE A 148 -10.48 8.39 -21.15
CA ILE A 148 -9.83 7.87 -22.36
C ILE A 148 -10.87 7.33 -23.35
N ASP A 149 -11.93 6.67 -22.86
CA ASP A 149 -13.02 6.18 -23.71
C ASP A 149 -13.79 7.35 -24.34
N TYR A 150 -14.00 8.46 -23.60
CA TYR A 150 -14.57 9.69 -24.15
C TYR A 150 -13.66 10.34 -25.20
N LEU A 151 -12.34 10.35 -25.01
CA LEU A 151 -11.39 10.84 -26.02
C LEU A 151 -11.42 9.99 -27.28
N TYR A 152 -11.45 8.66 -27.16
CA TYR A 152 -11.59 7.77 -28.32
C TYR A 152 -12.92 7.96 -29.03
N ALA A 153 -14.02 8.10 -28.30
CA ALA A 153 -15.34 8.40 -28.87
C ALA A 153 -15.38 9.75 -29.61
N LEU A 154 -14.71 10.77 -29.06
CA LEU A 154 -14.57 12.08 -29.70
C LEU A 154 -13.75 11.98 -31.00
N LEU A 155 -12.66 11.23 -30.97
CA LEU A 155 -11.77 11.06 -32.13
C LEU A 155 -12.48 10.29 -33.26
N LEU A 156 -13.23 9.23 -32.91
CA LEU A 156 -14.08 8.48 -33.84
C LEU A 156 -15.20 9.35 -34.44
N THR A 157 -15.84 10.21 -33.64
CA THR A 157 -16.88 11.12 -34.14
C THR A 157 -16.30 12.19 -35.07
N ILE A 158 -15.13 12.74 -34.78
CA ILE A 158 -14.44 13.67 -35.70
C ILE A 158 -14.10 12.95 -37.01
N LEU A 159 -13.54 11.74 -36.96
CA LEU A 159 -13.20 10.95 -38.15
C LEU A 159 -14.43 10.63 -38.99
N THR A 160 -15.57 10.27 -38.38
CA THR A 160 -16.81 10.00 -39.12
C THR A 160 -17.39 11.26 -39.74
N VAL A 161 -17.41 12.39 -39.01
CA VAL A 161 -17.87 13.68 -39.55
C VAL A 161 -17.00 14.11 -40.72
N VAL A 162 -15.66 14.05 -40.59
CA VAL A 162 -14.73 14.39 -41.68
C VAL A 162 -14.94 13.45 -42.87
N GLY A 163 -15.08 12.14 -42.64
CA GLY A 163 -15.37 11.17 -43.70
C GLY A 163 -16.68 11.44 -44.42
N VAL A 164 -17.73 11.84 -43.70
CA VAL A 164 -19.03 12.24 -44.28
C VAL A 164 -18.91 13.54 -45.07
N VAL A 165 -18.19 14.55 -44.57
CA VAL A 165 -17.97 15.82 -45.28
C VAL A 165 -17.19 15.60 -46.58
N VAL A 166 -16.11 14.80 -46.52
CA VAL A 166 -15.28 14.46 -47.68
C VAL A 166 -16.07 13.64 -48.70
N SER A 167 -16.79 12.59 -48.26
CA SER A 167 -17.60 11.74 -49.16
C SER A 167 -18.78 12.46 -49.81
N ARG A 168 -19.35 13.47 -49.13
CA ARG A 168 -20.43 14.30 -49.70
C ARG A 168 -19.92 15.42 -50.61
N GLY A 169 -18.62 15.52 -50.86
CA GLY A 169 -18.04 16.50 -51.79
C GLY A 169 -18.28 17.95 -51.38
N ILE A 170 -18.53 18.21 -50.10
CA ILE A 170 -18.68 19.57 -49.58
C ILE A 170 -17.28 20.17 -49.54
N LYS A 171 -16.97 21.06 -50.48
CA LYS A 171 -15.74 21.87 -50.41
C LYS A 171 -15.85 22.77 -49.18
N ILE A 172 -14.94 22.59 -48.24
CA ILE A 172 -14.71 23.50 -47.10
C ILE A 172 -14.21 24.84 -47.65
#